data_AF-A0A843ITC2-F1
#
_entry.id   AF-A0A843ITC2-F1
#
_cell.length_a   1.000
_cell.length_b   1.000
_cell.length_c   1.000
_cell.angle_alpha   90.00
_cell.angle_beta   90.00
_cell.angle_gamma   90.00
#
_symmetry.space_group_name_H-M   'P 1'
#
loop_
_entity.id
_entity.type
_entity.pdbx_description
1 polymer ?
#
loop_
_entity_poly.entity_id
_entity_poly.type
_entity_poly.pdbx_seq_one_letter_code
_entity_poly.pdbx_strand_id
1 'polypeptide(L)'
;AFARVFEAIPNTLAENAGLNAIDIIVDLKKEHTAHKKYAGINVLTGKVEDMYKAGVLEPMRIKKQAIQSAAETASLLIRVDDMMISKSAEQMAREGKA
;
A
#
# COMPACT_ATOMS: atom_id res chain seq x y z
N ALA A 1 -8.78 -11.45 -3.08
CA ALA A 1 -7.38 -11.11 -2.77
C ALA A 1 -7.08 -9.64 -3.07
N PHE A 2 -7.16 -9.19 -4.32
CA PHE A 2 -6.81 -7.81 -4.73
C PHE A 2 -7.51 -6.70 -3.93
N ALA A 3 -8.84 -6.76 -3.71
CA ALA A 3 -9.54 -5.72 -2.94
C ALA A 3 -9.03 -5.58 -1.49
N ARG A 4 -8.62 -6.68 -0.85
CA ARG A 4 -8.16 -6.67 0.54
C ARG A 4 -6.81 -5.99 0.71
N VAL A 5 -5.97 -5.97 -0.34
CA VAL A 5 -4.63 -5.36 -0.24
C VAL A 5 -4.71 -3.85 -0.03
N PHE A 6 -5.81 -3.22 -0.45
CA PHE A 6 -6.03 -1.80 -0.23
C PHE A 6 -6.28 -1.45 1.24
N GLU A 7 -6.61 -2.43 2.09
CA GLU A 7 -6.70 -2.21 3.55
C GLU A 7 -5.33 -1.94 4.18
N ALA A 8 -4.23 -2.28 3.50
CA ALA A 8 -2.88 -1.95 3.96
C ALA A 8 -2.67 -0.43 4.09
N ILE A 9 -3.24 0.38 3.18
CA ILE A 9 -3.09 1.84 3.21
C ILE A 9 -3.67 2.45 4.50
N PRO A 10 -4.97 2.24 4.84
CA PRO A 10 -5.53 2.73 6.09
C PRO A 10 -4.90 2.09 7.34
N ASN A 11 -4.48 0.82 7.28
CA ASN A 11 -3.74 0.20 8.39
C ASN A 11 -2.44 0.93 8.68
N THR A 12 -1.60 1.12 7.66
CA THR A 12 -0.32 1.81 7.80
C THR A 12 -0.52 3.27 8.25
N LEU A 13 -1.56 3.95 7.79
CA LEU A 13 -1.89 5.29 8.29
C LEU A 13 -2.28 5.29 9.78
N ALA A 14 -3.10 4.33 10.21
CA ALA A 14 -3.50 4.20 11.61
C ALA A 14 -2.31 3.86 12.52
N GLU A 15 -1.48 2.90 12.12
CA GLU A 15 -0.27 2.51 12.84
C GLU A 15 0.71 3.68 12.99
N ASN A 16 1.00 4.40 11.90
CA ASN A 16 1.89 5.55 11.92
C ASN A 16 1.34 6.73 12.75
N ALA A 17 0.02 6.82 12.89
CA ALA A 17 -0.66 7.80 13.73
C ALA A 17 -0.79 7.36 15.20
N GLY A 18 -0.34 6.14 15.55
CA GLY A 18 -0.48 5.58 16.90
C GLY A 18 -1.92 5.21 17.28
N LEU A 19 -2.80 5.01 16.29
CA LEU A 19 -4.20 4.64 16.47
C LEU A 19 -4.36 3.12 16.49
N ASN A 20 -5.46 2.63 17.06
CA ASN A 20 -5.83 1.21 16.95
C ASN A 20 -6.32 0.92 15.52
N ALA A 21 -5.45 0.31 14.70
CA ALA A 21 -5.75 -0.03 13.32
C ALA A 21 -6.99 -0.93 13.18
N ILE A 22 -7.23 -1.85 14.11
CA ILE A 22 -8.38 -2.76 14.05
C ILE A 22 -9.69 -1.98 14.14
N ASP A 23 -9.81 -1.11 15.15
CA ASP A 23 -11.02 -0.31 15.37
C ASP A 23 -11.29 0.61 14.18
N ILE A 24 -10.24 1.28 13.69
CA ILE A 24 -10.32 2.16 12.53
C ILE A 24 -10.81 1.43 11.28
N ILE A 25 -10.29 0.23 10.99
CA ILE A 25 -10.73 -0.54 9.82
C ILE A 25 -12.19 -0.99 9.95
N VAL A 26 -12.60 -1.39 11.16
CA VAL A 26 -14.00 -1.79 11.43
C VAL A 26 -14.94 -0.61 11.18
N ASP A 27 -14.62 0.55 11.73
CA ASP A 27 -15.42 1.77 11.55
C ASP A 27 -15.44 2.21 10.09
N LEU A 28 -14.28 2.17 9.41
CA LEU A 28 -14.19 2.51 7.99
C LEU A 28 -15.08 1.59 7.15
N LYS A 29 -15.04 0.27 7.40
CA LYS A 29 -15.90 -0.69 6.69
C LYS A 29 -17.38 -0.44 6.94
N LYS A 30 -17.76 -0.14 8.18
CA LYS A 30 -19.14 0.19 8.55
C LYS A 30 -19.64 1.41 7.76
N GLU A 31 -18.85 2.47 7.72
CA GLU A 31 -19.21 3.72 7.01
C GLU A 31 -19.29 3.51 5.49
N HIS A 32 -18.33 2.78 4.90
CA HIS A 32 -18.35 2.45 3.46
C HIS A 32 -19.51 1.52 3.07
N THR A 33 -19.90 0.61 3.96
CA THR A 33 -21.10 -0.24 3.77
C THR A 33 -22.38 0.60 3.77
N ALA A 34 -22.40 1.72 4.51
CA ALA A 34 -23.48 2.70 4.49
C ALA A 34 -23.40 3.69 3.29
N HIS A 35 -22.69 3.34 2.22
CA HIS A 35 -22.50 4.15 1.00
C HIS A 35 -21.82 5.50 1.20
N LYS A 36 -21.08 5.69 2.30
CA LYS A 36 -20.30 6.92 2.54
C LYS A 36 -18.95 6.84 1.83
N LYS A 37 -18.95 7.15 0.53
CA LYS A 37 -17.78 7.06 -0.36
C LYS A 37 -16.53 7.79 0.15
N TYR A 38 -16.70 8.92 0.82
CA TYR A 38 -15.60 9.78 1.29
C TYR A 38 -15.19 9.52 2.74
N ALA A 39 -15.71 8.46 3.37
CA ALA A 39 -15.26 8.06 4.69
C ALA A 39 -13.76 7.70 4.63
N GLY A 40 -12.97 8.37 5.46
CA GLY A 40 -11.53 8.15 5.56
C GLY A 40 -11.03 8.46 6.96
N ILE A 41 -9.76 8.15 7.21
CA ILE A 41 -9.15 8.29 8.53
C ILE A 41 -8.62 9.71 8.66
N ASN A 42 -9.16 10.47 9.61
CA ASN A 42 -8.54 11.71 10.05
C ASN A 42 -7.50 11.38 11.13
N VAL A 43 -6.22 11.39 10.77
CA VAL A 43 -5.12 11.06 11.69
C VAL A 43 -4.92 12.08 12.80
N LEU A 44 -5.46 13.31 12.65
CA LEU A 44 -5.36 14.35 13.67
C LEU A 44 -6.43 14.18 14.76
N THR A 45 -7.64 13.75 14.39
CA THR A 45 -8.74 13.51 15.33
C THR A 45 -8.83 12.05 15.79
N GLY A 46 -8.16 11.15 15.09
CA GLY A 46 -8.19 9.71 15.33
C GLY A 46 -9.51 9.04 14.95
N LYS A 47 -10.33 9.68 14.11
CA LYS A 47 -11.69 9.24 13.78
C LYS A 47 -11.91 9.06 12.29
N VAL A 48 -12.89 8.23 11.94
CA VAL A 48 -13.39 8.13 10.56
C VAL A 48 -14.34 9.30 10.28
N GLU A 49 -14.00 10.10 9.28
CA GLU A 49 -14.72 11.32 8.92
C GLU A 49 -14.87 11.44 7.40
N ASP A 50 -15.71 12.37 6.94
CA ASP A 50 -15.84 12.70 5.52
C ASP A 50 -14.64 13.53 5.06
N MET A 51 -13.72 12.90 4.35
CA MET A 51 -12.46 13.52 3.91
C MET A 51 -12.66 14.62 2.88
N TYR A 52 -13.76 14.56 2.12
CA TYR A 52 -14.10 15.62 1.18
C TYR A 52 -14.47 16.90 1.93
N LYS A 53 -15.27 16.79 2.99
CA LYS A 53 -15.63 17.93 3.86
C LYS A 53 -14.44 18.42 4.69
N ALA A 54 -13.53 17.52 5.06
CA ALA A 54 -12.29 17.88 5.76
C ALA A 54 -11.25 18.56 4.85
N GLY A 55 -11.49 18.67 3.54
CA GLY A 55 -10.56 19.28 2.58
C GLY A 55 -9.35 18.42 2.24
N VAL A 56 -9.36 17.13 2.61
CA VAL A 56 -8.28 16.17 2.31
C VAL A 56 -8.57 15.54 0.96
N LEU A 57 -8.04 16.15 -0.10
CA LEU A 57 -8.26 15.76 -1.49
C LEU A 57 -6.97 15.25 -2.14
N GLU A 58 -7.12 14.28 -3.03
CA GLU A 58 -5.99 13.69 -3.75
C GLU A 58 -6.24 13.72 -5.27
N PRO A 59 -5.21 14.02 -6.09
CA PRO A 59 -5.36 14.02 -7.54
C PRO A 59 -5.65 12.62 -8.08
N MET A 60 -6.75 12.48 -8.83
CA MET A 60 -7.16 11.20 -9.44
C MET A 60 -6.03 10.56 -10.27
N ARG A 61 -5.26 11.38 -11.01
CA ARG A 61 -4.16 10.90 -11.86
C ARG A 61 -3.11 10.13 -11.07
N ILE A 62 -2.75 10.61 -9.88
CA ILE A 62 -1.71 9.98 -9.06
C ILE A 62 -2.21 8.65 -8.49
N LYS A 63 -3.46 8.59 -8.02
CA LYS A 63 -4.05 7.34 -7.52
C LYS A 63 -4.18 6.28 -8.61
N LYS A 64 -4.64 6.67 -9.81
CA LYS A 64 -4.74 5.74 -10.94
C LYS A 64 -3.36 5.18 -11.31
N GLN A 65 -2.36 6.04 -11.42
CA GLN A 65 -1.00 5.62 -11.74
C GLN A 65 -0.42 4.70 -10.67
N ALA A 66 -0.59 5.03 -9.39
CA ALA A 66 -0.07 4.21 -8.28
C ALA A 66 -0.66 2.79 -8.30
N ILE A 67 -1.97 2.66 -8.52
CA ILE A 67 -2.64 1.35 -8.60
C ILE A 67 -2.15 0.56 -9.81
N GLN A 68 -2.05 1.21 -10.98
CA GLN A 68 -1.59 0.55 -12.21
C GLN A 68 -0.14 0.06 -12.07
N SER A 69 0.77 0.93 -11.61
CA SER A 69 2.17 0.57 -11.43
C SER A 69 2.37 -0.54 -10.39
N ALA A 70 1.62 -0.52 -9.29
CA ALA A 70 1.68 -1.58 -8.28
C ALA A 70 1.20 -2.93 -8.86
N ALA A 71 0.09 -2.94 -9.61
CA ALA A 71 -0.45 -4.14 -10.22
C ALA A 71 0.50 -4.72 -11.30
N GLU A 72 1.07 -3.86 -12.16
CA GLU A 72 2.05 -4.26 -13.17
C GLU A 72 3.31 -4.85 -12.53
N THR A 73 3.85 -4.19 -11.51
CA THR A 73 5.04 -4.66 -10.78
C THR A 73 4.77 -5.99 -10.08
N ALA A 74 3.64 -6.14 -9.40
CA ALA A 74 3.26 -7.41 -8.77
C ALA A 74 3.12 -8.52 -9.81
N SER A 75 2.53 -8.23 -10.98
CA SER A 75 2.43 -9.20 -12.07
C SER A 75 3.78 -9.57 -12.66
N LEU A 76 4.73 -8.63 -12.77
CA LEU A 76 6.10 -8.93 -13.18
C LEU A 76 6.78 -9.87 -12.18
N LEU A 77 6.70 -9.56 -10.88
CA LEU A 77 7.32 -10.37 -9.83
C LEU A 77 6.75 -11.80 -9.75
N ILE A 78 5.42 -11.95 -9.85
CA ILE A 78 4.76 -13.27 -9.81
C ILE A 78 5.15 -14.14 -11.02
N ARG A 79 5.55 -13.52 -12.15
CA ARG A 79 5.94 -14.23 -13.37
C ARG A 79 7.39 -14.72 -13.37
N VAL A 80 8.24 -14.20 -12.49
CA VAL A 80 9.63 -14.67 -12.39
C VAL A 80 9.64 -16.04 -11.74
N ASP A 81 10.21 -17.01 -12.45
CA ASP A 81 10.35 -18.40 -12.02
C ASP A 81 11.73 -18.69 -11.41
N ASP A 82 12.80 -18.13 -11.97
CA ASP A 82 14.16 -18.28 -11.46
C ASP A 82 15.00 -17.02 -11.65
N MET A 83 16.00 -16.83 -10.78
CA MET A 83 16.96 -15.72 -10.83
C MET A 83 18.39 -16.26 -10.90
N MET A 84 19.00 -16.21 -12.09
CA MET A 84 20.41 -16.54 -12.25
C MET A 84 21.30 -15.35 -11.86
N ILE A 85 22.00 -15.48 -10.73
CA ILE A 85 23.00 -14.50 -10.29
C ILE A 85 24.37 -14.97 -10.78
N SER A 86 24.94 -14.30 -11.78
CA SER A 86 26.33 -14.55 -12.17
C SER A 86 27.28 -13.77 -11.27
N LYS A 87 28.34 -14.44 -10.79
CA LYS A 87 29.45 -13.76 -10.10
C LYS A 87 30.09 -12.76 -11.07
N SER A 88 30.37 -11.54 -10.61
CA SER A 88 31.18 -10.62 -11.41
C SER A 88 32.56 -11.24 -11.67
N ALA A 89 33.17 -10.89 -12.81
CA ALA A 89 34.50 -11.38 -13.17
C ALA A 89 35.54 -11.14 -12.05
N GLU A 90 35.34 -10.11 -11.24
CA GLU A 90 36.20 -9.77 -10.09
C GLU A 90 36.12 -10.79 -8.95
N GLN A 91 34.99 -11.46 -8.77
CA GLN A 91 34.79 -12.45 -7.70
C GLN A 91 35.34 -13.82 -8.12
N MET A 92 35.26 -14.17 -9.41
CA MET A 92 35.91 -15.38 -9.96
C MET A 92 37.45 -15.24 -9.99
N ALA A 93 37.98 -14.04 -10.24
CA ALA A 93 39.42 -13.79 -10.25
C ALA A 93 40.09 -13.86 -8.86
N ARG A 94 39.32 -13.67 -7.77
CA ARG A 94 39.82 -13.81 -6.38
C ARG A 94 39.85 -15.27 -5.91
N GLU A 95 38.92 -16.10 -6.37
CA GLU A 95 38.85 -17.52 -5.98
C GLU A 95 39.85 -18.40 -6.76
N GLY A 96 40.19 -18.05 -8.01
CA GLY A 96 41.20 -18.77 -8.81
C GLY A 96 42.67 -18.52 -8.41
N LYS A 97 42.92 -17.80 -7.31
CA LYS A 97 44.26 -17.53 -6.76
C LYS A 97 44.52 -18.20 -5.41
N ALA A 98 43.62 -19.08 -4.94
CA ALA A 98 43.77 -19.87 -3.73
C ALA A 98 44.33 -21.26 -4.04
#